data_AF-A0A843D0B3-F1
#
_entry.id   AF-A0A843D0B3-F1
#
_cell.length_a   1.000
_cell.length_b   1.000
_cell.length_c   1.000
_cell.angle_alpha   90.00
_cell.angle_beta   90.00
_cell.angle_gamma   90.00
#
_symmetry.space_group_name_H-M   'P 1'
#
loop_
_entity.id
_entity.type
_entity.pdbx_description
1 polymer ?
#
loop_
_entity_poly.entity_id
_entity_poly.type
_entity_poly.pdbx_seq_one_letter_code
_entity_poly.pdbx_strand_id
1 'polypeptide(L)' 'MGFDEEIRAIEDEIRNTKYNKATSQHIGRLKAKLAKMKDEAVMRAMKSAGGGEGYAVKKSGDGT' A
#
# COMPACT_ATOMS: atom_id res chain seq x y z
N MET A 1 -16.85 5.58 8.44
CA MET A 1 -15.60 4.89 8.78
C MET A 1 -14.56 5.33 7.77
N GLY A 2 -13.60 6.14 8.21
CA GLY A 2 -12.51 6.64 7.37
C GLY A 2 -11.46 5.55 7.11
N PHE A 3 -10.64 5.77 6.07
CA PHE A 3 -9.51 4.88 5.76
C PHE A 3 -8.57 4.68 6.96
N ASP A 4 -8.40 5.71 7.77
CA ASP A 4 -7.57 5.69 8.98
C ASP A 4 -8.11 4.74 10.05
N GLU A 5 -9.43 4.61 10.18
CA GLU A 5 -10.05 3.67 11.12
C GLU A 5 -9.81 2.22 10.66
N GLU A 6 -9.89 1.95 9.36
CA GLU A 6 -9.68 0.61 8.81
C GLU A 6 -8.20 0.17 8.90
N ILE A 7 -7.27 1.11 8.69
CA ILE A 7 -5.83 0.89 8.91
C ILE A 7 -5.56 0.55 10.38
N ARG A 8 -6.12 1.34 11.31
CA ARG A 8 -5.91 1.15 12.74
C ARG A 8 -6.48 -0.17 13.24
N ALA A 9 -7.65 -0.58 12.74
CA ALA A 9 -8.25 -1.87 13.06
C ALA A 9 -7.36 -3.05 12.61
N ILE A 10 -6.79 -2.98 11.39
CA ILE A 10 -5.90 -4.01 10.87
C ILE A 10 -4.59 -4.08 11.66
N GLU A 11 -4.02 -2.93 12.06
CA GLU A 11 -2.80 -2.91 12.89
C GLU A 11 -3.04 -3.49 14.28
N ASP A 12 -4.19 -3.21 14.88
CA ASP A 12 -4.58 -3.75 16.18
C ASP A 12 -4.79 -5.28 16.11
N GLU A 13 -5.43 -5.76 15.05
CA GLU A 13 -5.62 -7.20 14.80
C GLU A 13 -4.27 -7.91 14.61
N ILE A 14 -3.33 -7.33 13.86
CA ILE A 14 -1.97 -7.88 13.69
C ILE A 14 -1.23 -7.91 15.03
N ARG A 15 -1.36 -6.88 15.88
CA ARG A 15 -0.69 -6.82 17.19
C ARG A 15 -1.24 -7.84 18.18
N ASN A 16 -2.56 -8.02 18.20
CA ASN A 16 -3.21 -8.96 19.11
C ASN A 16 -3.06 -10.43 18.68
N THR A 17 -2.80 -10.68 17.40
CA THR A 17 -2.66 -12.05 16.89
C THR A 17 -1.24 -12.59 17.04
N LYS A 18 -1.06 -13.67 17.80
CA LYS A 18 0.23 -14.38 17.88
C LYS A 18 0.61 -15.02 16.54
N TYR A 19 1.87 -14.86 16.14
CA TYR A 19 2.40 -15.48 14.93
C TYR A 19 2.66 -16.98 15.14
N ASN A 20 1.96 -17.82 14.37
CA ASN A 20 2.15 -19.26 14.32
C ASN A 20 1.88 -19.79 12.89
N LYS A 21 2.10 -21.09 12.65
CA LYS A 21 1.91 -21.70 11.32
C LYS A 21 0.47 -21.56 10.77
N ALA A 22 -0.53 -21.57 11.65
CA ALA A 22 -1.93 -21.44 11.26
C ALA A 22 -2.33 -19.98 10.96
N THR A 23 -1.73 -19.01 11.67
CA THR A 23 -2.06 -17.58 11.54
C THR A 23 -1.18 -16.83 10.54
N SER A 24 -0.08 -17.42 10.08
CA SER A 24 0.87 -16.78 9.15
C SER A 24 0.22 -16.36 7.82
N GLN A 25 -0.67 -17.18 7.25
CA GLN A 25 -1.44 -16.82 6.05
C GLN A 25 -2.36 -15.61 6.30
N HIS A 26 -3.04 -15.60 7.44
CA HIS A 26 -3.94 -14.50 7.81
C HIS A 26 -3.18 -13.19 7.98
N ILE A 27 -2.08 -13.22 8.73
CA ILE A 27 -1.19 -12.06 8.95
C ILE A 27 -0.62 -11.56 7.61
N GLY A 28 -0.27 -12.46 6.70
CA GLY A 28 0.17 -12.11 5.34
C GLY A 28 -0.90 -11.34 4.56
N ARG A 29 -2.16 -11.81 4.60
CA ARG A 29 -3.30 -11.13 3.95
C ARG A 29 -3.56 -9.76 4.57
N LEU A 30 -3.52 -9.66 5.90
CA LEU A 30 -3.71 -8.40 6.62
C LEU A 30 -2.63 -7.37 6.25
N LYS A 31 -1.36 -7.78 6.20
CA LYS A 31 -0.25 -6.91 5.76
C LYS A 31 -0.40 -6.46 4.31
N ALA A 32 -0.83 -7.34 3.41
CA ALA A 32 -1.10 -6.98 2.02
C ALA A 32 -2.25 -5.96 1.90
N LYS A 33 -3.30 -6.13 2.71
CA LYS A 33 -4.43 -5.19 2.76
C LYS A 33 -3.99 -3.81 3.29
N LEU A 34 -3.16 -3.79 4.34
CA LEU A 34 -2.55 -2.58 4.90
C LEU A 34 -1.70 -1.83 3.86
N ALA A 35 -0.86 -2.55 3.11
CA ALA A 35 -0.01 -1.96 2.08
C ALA A 35 -0.86 -1.29 0.98
N LYS A 36 -1.88 -1.99 0.46
CA LYS A 36 -2.80 -1.42 -0.53
C LYS A 36 -3.50 -0.16 -0.05
N MET A 37 -3.98 -0.13 1.21
CA MET A 37 -4.62 1.07 1.75
C MET A 37 -3.65 2.24 1.88
N LYS A 38 -2.40 1.99 2.29
CA LYS A 38 -1.36 3.02 2.36
C LYS A 38 -1.01 3.55 0.97
N ASP A 39 -0.84 2.68 -0.02
CA ASP A 39 -0.63 3.09 -1.42
C ASP A 39 -1.80 3.92 -1.95
N GLU A 40 -3.04 3.52 -1.68
CA GLU A 40 -4.22 4.29 -2.10
C GLU A 40 -4.30 5.65 -1.41
N ALA A 41 -3.98 5.73 -0.13
CA ALA A 41 -3.91 6.99 0.60
C ALA A 41 -2.86 7.94 0.01
N VAL A 42 -1.66 7.41 -0.30
CA VAL A 42 -0.58 8.18 -0.95
C VAL A 42 -0.98 8.60 -2.37
N MET A 43 -1.55 7.70 -3.17
CA MET A 43 -2.02 8.03 -4.52
C MET A 43 -3.14 9.08 -4.50
N ARG A 44 -4.03 9.03 -3.51
CA ARG A 44 -5.09 10.03 -3.35
C ARG A 44 -4.50 11.38 -2.96
N ALA A 45 -3.54 11.41 -2.03
CA ALA A 45 -2.80 12.62 -1.69
C ALA A 45 -2.01 13.19 -2.90
N MET A 46 -1.37 12.33 -3.69
CA MET A 46 -0.68 12.72 -4.93
C MET A 46 -1.65 13.23 -6.02
N LYS A 47 -2.84 12.65 -6.15
CA LYS A 47 -3.87 13.16 -7.07
C LYS A 47 -4.42 14.52 -6.64
N SER A 48 -4.46 14.79 -5.33
CA SER A 48 -4.87 16.09 -4.78
C SER A 48 -3.78 17.16 -4.88
N ALA A 49 -2.50 16.78 -4.88
CA ALA A 49 -1.36 17.65 -5.15
C ALA A 49 -1.08 17.67 -6.67
N GLY A 50 -1.78 18.54 -7.39
CA GLY A 50 -1.75 18.59 -8.86
C GLY A 50 -0.35 18.54 -9.50
N GLY A 51 -0.26 17.74 -10.56
CA GLY A 51 0.67 17.88 -11.69
C GLY A 51 2.17 17.96 -11.37
N GLY A 52 2.90 16.86 -11.55
CA GLY A 52 4.36 16.87 -11.47
C GLY A 52 5.00 15.63 -12.07
N GLU A 53 5.13 15.64 -13.40
CA GLU A 53 6.11 14.92 -14.22
C GLU A 53 6.51 13.51 -13.76
N GLY A 54 5.73 12.53 -14.22
CA GLY A 54 6.26 11.18 -14.39
C GLY A 54 7.51 11.26 -15.27
N TYR A 55 8.65 10.84 -14.72
CA TYR A 55 9.91 10.72 -15.44
C TYR A 55 9.72 9.78 -16.64
N ALA A 56 9.38 10.36 -17.80
CA ALA A 56 9.32 9.65 -19.06
C ALA A 56 10.77 9.35 -19.46
N VAL A 57 11.25 8.16 -19.10
CA VAL A 57 12.48 7.61 -19.69
C VAL A 57 12.23 7.47 -21.18
N LYS A 58 12.68 8.46 -21.96
CA LYS A 58 12.74 8.36 -23.41
C LYS A 58 13.65 7.18 -23.73
N LYS A 59 13.08 6.08 -24.22
CA LYS A 59 13.84 5.01 -24.87
C LYS A 59 14.48 5.61 -26.11
N SER A 60 15.72 6.08 -26.00
CA SER A 60 16.54 6.34 -27.17
C SER A 60 16.95 4.98 -27.74
N GLY A 61 16.23 4.55 -28.77
CA GLY A 61 16.71 3.53 -29.67
C GLY A 61 17.52 4.23 -30.75
N ASP A 62 18.82 4.01 -30.77
CA ASP A 62 19.61 4.10 -31.99
C ASP A 62 20.05 2.67 -32.31
N GLY A 63 19.31 2.07 -33.25
CA GLY A 63 19.74 0.87 -33.94
C GLY A 63 20.54 1.29 -35.16
N THR A 64 21.87 1.29 -35.03
CA THR A 64 22.81 1.11 -36.13
C THR A 64 24.00 0.31 -35.61
#